data_AF-A0A841E3D0-F1
#
_entry.id   AF-A0A841E3D0-F1
#
_cell.length_a   1.000
_cell.length_b   1.000
_cell.length_c   1.000
_cell.angle_alpha   90.00
_cell.angle_beta   90.00
_cell.angle_gamma   90.00
#
_symmetry.space_group_name_H-M   'P 1'
#
loop_
_entity.id
_entity.type
_entity.pdbx_description
1 polymer ?
#
loop_
_entity_poly.entity_id
_entity_poly.type
_entity_poly.pdbx_seq_one_letter_code
_entity_poly.pdbx_strand_id
1 'polypeptide(L)'
;MLRYREALGLMPPTKEQPTGRGHRHRRFSEDDLDAVAAGLELERAYGIPPTALAFALRVLAEPAILGRIRAFGERVGRLAPAPARAMDFEKQKALRLLQRREQPRQGPAGPVPPAARR
;
A
#
# COMPACT_ATOMS: atom_id res chain seq x y z
N MET A 1 16.08 25.30 3.72
CA MET A 1 17.24 25.02 2.86
C MET A 1 16.85 24.05 1.75
N LEU A 2 16.90 24.44 0.47
CA LEU A 2 16.50 23.60 -0.68
C LEU A 2 17.34 22.32 -0.81
N ARG A 3 18.66 22.42 -0.56
CA ARG A 3 19.58 21.27 -0.59
C ARG A 3 19.17 20.13 0.35
N TYR A 4 18.63 20.47 1.52
CA TYR A 4 18.15 19.47 2.47
C TYR A 4 16.89 18.75 1.97
N ARG A 5 15.99 19.48 1.32
CA ARG A 5 14.76 18.93 0.74
C ARG A 5 15.05 17.98 -0.41
N GLU A 6 16.00 18.35 -1.27
CA GLU A 6 16.44 17.50 -2.37
C GLU A 6 17.05 16.18 -1.86
N ALA A 7 17.89 16.25 -0.82
CA ALA A 7 18.44 15.05 -0.18
C ALA A 7 17.36 14.14 0.44
N LEU A 8 16.21 14.70 0.81
CA LEU A 8 15.05 13.97 1.31
C LEU A 8 14.10 13.47 0.21
N GLY A 9 14.38 13.74 -1.06
CA GLY A 9 13.51 13.38 -2.19
C GLY A 9 12.23 14.21 -2.26
N LEU A 10 12.20 15.40 -1.65
CA LEU A 10 11.07 16.35 -1.69
C LEU A 10 11.12 17.28 -2.91
N MET A 11 11.93 16.93 -3.91
CA MET A 11 12.07 17.68 -5.15
C MET A 11 12.14 16.69 -6.32
N PRO A 12 11.61 17.05 -7.49
CA PRO A 12 11.90 16.30 -8.71
C PRO A 12 13.43 16.21 -8.89
N PRO A 13 13.96 15.10 -9.42
CA PRO A 13 15.38 15.01 -9.71
C PRO A 13 15.74 16.15 -10.67
N THR A 14 16.61 17.05 -10.22
CA THR A 14 17.01 18.21 -11.02
C THR A 14 17.56 17.71 -12.35
N LYS A 15 16.90 18.08 -13.46
CA LYS A 15 17.16 17.52 -14.81
C LYS A 15 18.60 17.69 -15.27
N GLU A 16 19.33 18.65 -14.72
CA GLU A 16 20.75 18.89 -15.00
C GLU A 16 21.61 18.59 -13.76
N GLN A 17 22.14 17.37 -13.68
CA GLN A 17 23.30 17.12 -12.83
C GLN A 17 24.49 17.89 -13.43
N PRO A 18 25.28 18.63 -12.64
CA PRO A 18 26.44 19.34 -13.15
C PRO A 18 27.54 18.33 -13.54
N THR A 19 27.47 17.84 -14.77
CA THR A 19 28.51 17.02 -15.40
C THR A 19 29.64 17.92 -15.90
N GLY A 20 30.42 18.50 -14.98
CA GLY A 20 31.58 19.32 -15.33
C GLY A 20 32.40 19.77 -14.11
N ARG A 21 33.73 19.84 -14.27
CA ARG A 21 34.66 20.41 -13.27
C ARG A 21 34.34 21.90 -13.06
N GLY A 22 33.59 22.23 -12.02
CA GLY A 22 33.38 23.61 -11.57
C GLY A 22 32.13 23.79 -10.70
N HIS A 23 32.11 24.87 -9.90
CA HIS A 23 30.95 25.31 -9.15
C HIS A 23 29.85 25.84 -10.11
N ARG A 24 29.05 24.94 -10.69
CA ARG A 24 27.80 25.33 -11.37
C ARG A 24 26.64 25.28 -10.38
N HIS A 25 25.95 26.40 -10.24
CA HIS A 25 24.70 26.48 -9.48
C HIS A 25 23.64 25.56 -10.11
N ARG A 26 22.92 24.79 -9.28
CA ARG A 26 21.79 23.96 -9.73
C ARG A 26 20.73 24.86 -10.35
N ARG A 27 20.21 24.47 -11.52
CA ARG A 27 19.10 25.16 -12.19
C ARG A 27 17.81 24.47 -11.79
N PHE A 28 16.90 25.20 -11.17
CA PHE A 28 15.54 24.76 -10.88
C PHE A 28 14.60 25.32 -11.94
N SER A 29 13.75 24.46 -12.48
CA SER A 29 12.65 24.87 -13.36
C SER A 29 11.49 25.44 -12.56
N GLU A 30 10.53 26.08 -13.24
CA GLU A 30 9.29 26.57 -12.62
C GLU A 30 8.52 25.43 -11.94
N ASP A 31 8.40 24.28 -12.61
CA ASP A 31 7.82 23.05 -12.04
C ASP A 31 8.48 22.62 -10.72
N ASP A 32 9.82 22.76 -10.61
CA ASP A 32 10.55 22.40 -9.39
C ASP A 32 10.22 23.38 -8.25
N LEU A 33 10.03 24.66 -8.56
CA LEU A 33 9.66 25.68 -7.59
C LEU A 33 8.21 25.51 -7.11
N ASP A 34 7.30 25.16 -8.00
CA ASP A 34 5.90 24.88 -7.69
C ASP A 34 5.78 23.65 -6.79
N ALA A 35 6.53 22.57 -7.08
CA ALA A 35 6.59 21.38 -6.24
C ALA A 35 7.10 21.70 -4.83
N VAL A 36 8.13 22.55 -4.73
CA VAL A 36 8.66 23.01 -3.44
C VAL A 36 7.64 23.86 -2.68
N ALA A 37 6.93 24.76 -3.36
CA ALA A 37 5.90 25.59 -2.77
C ALA A 37 4.76 24.74 -2.19
N ALA A 38 4.29 23.72 -2.94
CA ALA A 38 3.28 22.78 -2.47
C ALA A 38 3.74 21.99 -1.23
N GLY A 39 5.00 21.50 -1.22
CA GLY A 39 5.56 20.82 -0.06
C GLY A 39 5.66 21.72 1.17
N LEU A 40 6.04 23.00 0.99
CA LEU A 40 6.09 24.00 2.05
C LEU A 40 4.71 24.31 2.65
N GLU A 41 3.67 24.35 1.81
CA GLU A 41 2.29 24.51 2.29
C GLU A 41 1.86 23.34 3.18
N LEU A 42 2.14 22.09 2.77
CA LEU A 42 1.84 20.91 3.58
C LEU A 42 2.56 20.93 4.93
N GLU A 43 3.84 21.30 4.94
CA GLU A 43 4.61 21.39 6.19
C GLU A 43 4.03 22.43 7.15
N ARG A 44 3.63 23.60 6.64
CA ARG A 44 2.99 24.64 7.46
C ARG A 44 1.61 24.21 7.95
N ALA A 45 0.77 23.70 7.05
CA ALA A 45 -0.61 23.33 7.36
C ALA A 45 -0.70 22.25 8.43
N TYR A 46 0.23 21.28 8.42
CA TYR A 46 0.25 20.18 9.39
C TYR A 46 1.27 20.35 10.51
N GLY A 47 2.06 21.43 10.51
CA GLY A 47 3.10 21.67 11.52
C GLY A 47 4.16 20.56 11.56
N ILE A 48 4.51 20.00 10.41
CA ILE A 48 5.43 18.86 10.31
C ILE A 48 6.81 19.27 9.77
N PRO A 49 7.90 18.62 10.24
CA PRO A 49 9.21 18.85 9.64
C PRO A 49 9.31 18.21 8.24
N PRO A 50 10.24 18.66 7.39
CA PRO A 50 10.45 18.09 6.05
C PRO A 50 10.68 16.57 6.05
N THR A 51 11.34 16.04 7.08
CA THR A 51 11.58 14.59 7.21
C THR A 51 10.31 13.79 7.40
N ALA A 52 9.31 14.33 8.10
CA ALA A 52 8.03 13.67 8.27
C ALA A 52 7.25 13.64 6.96
N LEU A 53 7.28 14.73 6.18
CA LEU A 53 6.68 14.75 4.84
C LEU A 53 7.37 13.74 3.91
N ALA A 54 8.70 13.71 3.90
CA ALA A 54 9.47 12.76 3.08
C ALA A 54 9.17 11.31 3.47
N PHE A 55 9.06 11.04 4.77
CA PHE A 55 8.64 9.73 5.25
C PHE A 55 7.22 9.40 4.82
N ALA A 56 6.26 10.32 4.91
CA ALA A 56 4.89 10.10 4.47
C ALA A 56 4.82 9.74 2.97
N LEU A 57 5.58 10.43 2.11
CA LEU A 57 5.67 10.09 0.68
C LEU A 57 6.26 8.70 0.47
N ARG A 58 7.32 8.35 1.21
CA ARG A 58 7.91 7.00 1.18
C ARG A 58 6.90 5.92 1.57
N VAL A 59 6.08 6.18 2.59
CA VAL A 59 5.01 5.27 3.04
C VAL A 59 3.99 5.04 1.94
N LEU A 60 3.64 6.07 1.17
CA LEU A 60 2.73 5.96 0.03
C LEU A 60 3.37 5.21 -1.16
N ALA A 61 4.67 5.38 -1.37
CA ALA A 61 5.40 4.76 -2.48
C ALA A 61 5.77 3.29 -2.25
N GLU A 62 5.97 2.87 -0.99
CA GLU A 62 6.43 1.52 -0.63
C GLU A 62 5.33 0.72 0.11
N PRO A 63 4.61 -0.20 -0.57
CA PRO A 63 3.50 -0.94 0.03
C PRO A 63 3.88 -1.75 1.28
N ALA A 64 5.13 -2.24 1.33
CA ALA A 64 5.65 -2.97 2.49
C ALA A 64 5.77 -2.10 3.74
N ILE A 65 6.16 -0.82 3.57
CA ILE A 65 6.24 0.14 4.68
C ILE A 65 4.83 0.53 5.13
N LEU A 66 3.93 0.82 4.19
CA LEU A 66 2.52 1.10 4.46
C LEU A 66 1.88 0.02 5.35
N GLY A 67 2.05 -1.25 4.97
CA GLY A 67 1.50 -2.38 5.72
C GLY A 67 2.02 -2.46 7.17
N ARG A 68 3.32 -2.21 7.36
CA ARG A 68 3.95 -2.21 8.70
C ARG A 68 3.44 -1.08 9.57
N ILE A 69 3.36 0.14 9.03
CA ILE A 69 2.85 1.30 9.77
C ILE A 69 1.38 1.13 10.10
N ARG A 70 0.60 0.57 9.18
CA ARG A 70 -0.81 0.27 9.45
C ARG A 70 -0.97 -0.73 10.59
N ALA A 71 -0.22 -1.83 10.56
CA ALA A 71 -0.24 -2.83 11.64
C ALA A 71 0.19 -2.23 12.99
N PHE A 72 1.17 -1.32 12.98
CA PHE A 72 1.53 -0.56 14.17
C PHE A 72 0.40 0.36 14.64
N GLY A 73 -0.23 1.10 13.73
CA GLY A 73 -1.37 1.98 13.99
C GLY A 73 -2.58 1.26 14.58
N GLU A 74 -2.86 0.03 14.11
CA GLU A 74 -3.86 -0.87 14.70
C GLU A 74 -3.48 -1.25 16.14
N ARG A 75 -2.21 -1.64 16.37
CA ARG A 75 -1.72 -2.03 17.71
C ARG A 75 -1.79 -0.90 18.72
N VAL A 76 -1.53 0.34 18.32
CA VAL A 76 -1.63 1.52 19.20
C VAL A 76 -3.04 2.11 19.26
N GLY A 77 -4.03 1.47 18.63
CA GLY A 77 -5.44 1.88 18.66
C GLY A 77 -5.74 3.17 17.89
N ARG A 78 -4.85 3.59 16.98
CA ARG A 78 -5.00 4.82 16.18
C ARG A 78 -5.67 4.57 14.83
N LEU A 79 -5.59 3.35 14.32
CA LEU A 79 -6.24 2.94 13.08
C LEU A 79 -7.21 1.80 13.36
N ALA A 80 -8.38 1.85 12.74
CA ALA A 80 -9.28 0.72 12.72
C ALA A 80 -8.66 -0.42 11.89
N PRO A 81 -8.85 -1.69 12.29
CA PRO A 81 -8.38 -2.82 11.52
C PRO A 81 -8.94 -2.79 10.11
N ALA A 82 -8.11 -3.19 9.14
CA ALA A 82 -8.53 -3.22 7.74
C ALA A 82 -9.84 -4.02 7.54
N PRO A 83 -10.85 -3.47 6.84
CA PRO A 83 -12.09 -4.20 6.55
C PRO A 83 -11.85 -5.42 5.63
N ALA A 84 -10.65 -5.55 5.05
CA ALA A 84 -10.24 -6.73 4.30
C ALA A 84 -10.44 -8.04 5.08
N ARG A 85 -10.24 -8.06 6.40
CA ARG A 85 -10.53 -9.27 7.21
C ARG A 85 -12.01 -9.65 7.21
N ALA A 86 -12.92 -8.68 7.14
CA ALA A 86 -14.36 -8.95 7.02
C ALA A 86 -14.70 -9.46 5.62
N MET A 87 -14.13 -8.86 4.57
CA MET A 87 -14.34 -9.31 3.18
C MET A 87 -13.74 -10.69 2.90
N ASP A 88 -12.61 -11.04 3.51
CA ASP A 88 -11.99 -12.36 3.38
C ASP A 88 -12.87 -13.45 4.01
N PHE A 89 -13.49 -13.16 5.15
CA PHE A 89 -14.43 -14.09 5.80
C PHE A 89 -15.68 -14.30 4.94
N GLU A 90 -16.25 -13.23 4.37
CA GLU A 90 -17.40 -13.32 3.47
C GLU A 90 -17.05 -14.08 2.18
N LYS A 91 -15.87 -13.82 1.61
CA LYS A 91 -15.35 -14.54 0.43
C LYS A 91 -15.16 -16.03 0.73
N GLN A 92 -14.55 -16.37 1.87
CA GLN A 92 -14.39 -17.77 2.29
C GLN A 92 -15.73 -18.46 2.52
N LYS A 93 -16.71 -17.77 3.12
CA LYS A 93 -18.08 -18.27 3.29
C LYS A 93 -18.75 -18.53 1.93
N ALA A 94 -18.65 -17.59 1.00
CA ALA A 94 -19.19 -17.74 -0.34
C ALA A 94 -18.56 -18.93 -1.09
N LEU A 95 -17.23 -19.08 -1.02
CA LEU A 95 -16.52 -20.21 -1.63
C LEU A 95 -16.96 -21.56 -1.05
N ARG A 96 -17.14 -21.67 0.28
CA ARG A 96 -17.67 -22.90 0.90
C ARG A 96 -19.10 -23.20 0.44
N LEU A 97 -19.94 -22.18 0.26
CA LEU A 97 -21.31 -22.35 -0.22
C LEU A 97 -21.36 -22.82 -1.67
N LEU A 98 -20.45 -22.33 -2.52
CA LEU A 98 -20.31 -22.79 -3.91
C LEU A 98 -19.82 -24.24 -3.95
N GLN A 99 -18.76 -24.59 -3.21
CA GLN A 99 -18.24 -25.96 -3.14
C GLN A 99 -19.28 -26.98 -2.62
N ARG A 100 -20.10 -26.59 -1.63
CA ARG A 100 -21.18 -27.43 -1.11
C ARG A 100 -22.30 -27.65 -2.13
N ARG A 101 -22.49 -26.71 -3.06
CA ARG A 101 -23.51 -26.80 -4.12
C ARG A 101 -23.02 -27.61 -5.32
N GLU A 102 -21.70 -27.60 -5.55
CA GLU A 102 -21.03 -28.37 -6.61
C GLU A 102 -20.76 -29.83 -6.24
N GLN A 103 -20.72 -30.18 -4.95
CA GLN A 103 -20.76 -31.58 -4.53
C GLN A 103 -22.11 -32.19 -4.89
N PRO A 104 -22.19 -33.05 -5.93
CA PRO A 104 -23.40 -33.80 -6.17
C PRO A 104 -23.62 -34.64 -4.90
N ARG A 105 -24.86 -34.71 -4.43
CA ARG A 105 -25.23 -35.71 -3.42
C ARG A 105 -24.81 -37.07 -3.95
N GLN A 106 -23.63 -37.56 -3.54
CA GLN A 106 -23.36 -38.98 -3.53
C GLN A 106 -24.30 -39.53 -2.46
N GLY A 107 -25.54 -39.77 -2.86
CA GLY A 107 -26.50 -40.51 -2.06
C GLY A 107 -25.89 -41.89 -1.78
N PRO A 108 -26.17 -42.48 -0.60
CA PRO A 108 -25.63 -43.79 -0.26
C PRO A 108 -25.98 -44.78 -1.38
N ALA A 109 -24.98 -45.51 -1.86
CA ALA A 109 -25.14 -46.56 -2.86
C ALA A 109 -26.30 -47.46 -2.44
N GLY A 110 -27.31 -47.56 -3.30
CA GLY A 110 -28.51 -48.37 -3.06
C GLY A 110 -28.15 -49.84 -2.82
N PRO A 111 -29.00 -50.58 -2.10
CA PRO A 111 -28.69 -51.93 -1.62
C PRO A 111 -28.45 -52.91 -2.76
N VAL A 112 -27.38 -53.69 -2.63
CA VAL A 112 -26.97 -54.78 -3.53
C VAL A 112 -28.07 -55.87 -3.55
N PRO A 113 -28.58 -56.30 -4.72
CA PRO A 113 -29.58 -57.38 -4.77
C PRO A 113 -28.94 -58.75 -4.45
N PRO A 114 -29.69 -59.68 -3.82
CA PRO A 114 -29.16 -60.97 -3.42
C PRO A 114 -28.96 -61.91 -4.61
N ALA A 115 -27.87 -62.68 -4.54
CA ALA A 115 -27.50 -63.70 -5.52
C ALA A 115 -28.60 -64.77 -5.68
N ALA A 116 -29.06 -64.96 -6.92
CA ALA A 116 -29.93 -66.06 -7.29
C ALA A 116 -29.16 -67.39 -7.20
N ARG A 117 -29.59 -68.28 -6.30
CA ARG A 117 -29.29 -69.72 -6.40
C ARG A 117 -30.28 -70.35 -7.38
N ARG A 118 -29.78 -70.92 -8.47
CA ARG A 118 -30.15 -72.26 -8.97
C ARG A 118 -29.26 -72.65 -10.14
#